data_AF-A0A5C2SRP6-F1
#
_entry.id   AF-A0A5C2SRP6-F1
#
_cell.length_a   1.000
_cell.length_b   1.000
_cell.length_c   1.000
_cell.angle_alpha   90.00
_cell.angle_beta   90.00
_cell.angle_gamma   90.00
#
_symmetry.space_group_name_H-M   'P 1'
#
loop_
_entity.id
_entity.type
_entity.pdbx_description
1 polymer ?
#
loop_
_entity_poly.entity_id
_entity_poly.type
_entity_poly.pdbx_seq_one_letter_code
_entity_poly.pdbx_strand_id
1 'polypeptide(L)'
;MTVTEFATLKLLSPCTWDSPGIQVFFQTLAVQQAEWSGYPLRFFEDVSDTSTIYLITGWKSVPAHYEWIASEQNKTLLERSKGMIEVVGLEHAELDSEVANEAYVVWKQWEAQEGENYEAEGVGRVLDAKFGDLKVLEEVKGLVSSLGTCVEKEAAVGANEEKRFKVMHRLALS
;
A
#
# COMPACT_ATOMS: atom_id res chain seq x y z
N MET A 1 -21.08 4.91 -0.98
CA MET A 1 -20.34 5.94 -0.23
C MET A 1 -18.88 5.78 -0.57
N THR A 2 -18.08 6.83 -0.44
CA THR A 2 -16.63 6.76 -0.57
C THR A 2 -16.05 5.86 0.51
N VAL A 3 -14.97 5.17 0.19
CA VAL A 3 -14.38 4.16 1.07
C VAL A 3 -12.89 4.45 1.16
N THR A 4 -12.36 4.45 2.36
CA THR A 4 -10.91 4.52 2.59
C THR A 4 -10.36 3.09 2.61
N GLU A 5 -9.33 2.84 1.82
CA GLU A 5 -8.51 1.63 1.92
C GLU A 5 -7.34 1.89 2.86
N PHE A 6 -7.10 0.93 3.75
CA PHE A 6 -5.87 0.81 4.53
C PHE A 6 -5.25 -0.55 4.23
N ALA A 7 -4.05 -0.56 3.63
CA ALA A 7 -3.32 -1.78 3.35
C ALA A 7 -1.98 -1.79 4.08
N THR A 8 -1.58 -2.96 4.55
CA THR A 8 -0.27 -3.20 5.14
C THR A 8 0.54 -4.05 4.17
N LEU A 9 1.70 -3.55 3.78
CA LEU A 9 2.64 -4.19 2.87
C LEU A 9 3.92 -4.50 3.62
N LYS A 10 4.59 -5.59 3.25
CA LYS A 10 5.89 -5.97 3.76
C LYS A 10 6.91 -6.03 2.62
N LEU A 11 8.00 -5.30 2.75
CA LEU A 11 9.16 -5.39 1.88
C LEU A 11 9.89 -6.71 2.16
N LEU A 12 10.13 -7.49 1.12
CA LEU A 12 10.81 -8.77 1.22
C LEU A 12 12.32 -8.56 1.10
N SER A 13 13.08 -9.14 2.03
CA SER A 13 14.55 -9.11 1.99
C SER A 13 15.06 -9.66 0.65
N PRO A 14 16.06 -9.01 0.01
CA PRO A 14 16.89 -7.92 0.53
C PRO A 14 16.35 -6.50 0.25
N CYS A 15 15.13 -6.36 -0.25
CA CYS A 15 14.56 -5.08 -0.62
C CYS A 15 14.32 -4.19 0.60
N THR A 16 14.65 -2.92 0.46
CA THR A 16 14.40 -1.84 1.42
C THR A 16 13.67 -0.69 0.73
N TRP A 17 13.11 0.24 1.51
CA TRP A 17 12.42 1.41 0.92
C TRP A 17 13.29 2.15 -0.08
N ASP A 18 14.56 2.40 0.24
CA ASP A 18 15.49 3.14 -0.62
C ASP A 18 16.04 2.31 -1.81
N SER A 19 15.63 1.05 -1.95
CA SER A 19 16.02 0.24 -3.11
C SER A 19 15.44 0.85 -4.41
N PRO A 20 16.22 1.04 -5.48
CA PRO A 20 15.75 1.71 -6.69
C PRO A 20 14.50 1.07 -7.32
N GLY A 21 14.43 -0.27 -7.34
CA GLY A 21 13.27 -1.01 -7.83
C GLY A 21 12.01 -0.76 -6.99
N ILE A 22 12.16 -0.65 -5.66
CA ILE A 22 11.06 -0.32 -4.73
C ILE A 22 10.58 1.11 -4.98
N GLN A 23 11.48 2.09 -5.04
CA GLN A 23 11.11 3.48 -5.32
C GLN A 23 10.34 3.63 -6.65
N VAL A 24 10.83 3.02 -7.72
CA VAL A 24 10.16 3.04 -9.04
C VAL A 24 8.80 2.35 -8.98
N PHE A 25 8.71 1.21 -8.29
CA PHE A 25 7.44 0.48 -8.13
C PHE A 25 6.40 1.32 -7.40
N PHE A 26 6.73 1.83 -6.21
CA PHE A 26 5.81 2.60 -5.37
C PHE A 26 5.40 3.92 -6.03
N GLN A 27 6.32 4.59 -6.74
CA GLN A 27 5.99 5.78 -7.53
C GLN A 27 5.00 5.45 -8.66
N THR A 28 5.22 4.36 -9.38
CA THR A 28 4.32 3.94 -10.47
C THR A 28 2.95 3.56 -9.93
N LEU A 29 2.90 2.82 -8.82
CA LEU A 29 1.66 2.44 -8.14
C LEU A 29 0.87 3.68 -7.71
N ALA A 30 1.53 4.66 -7.08
CA ALA A 30 0.89 5.91 -6.66
C ALA A 30 0.22 6.66 -7.80
N VAL A 31 0.94 6.86 -8.92
CA VAL A 31 0.38 7.57 -10.08
C VAL A 31 -0.80 6.82 -10.65
N GLN A 32 -0.64 5.52 -10.95
CA GLN A 32 -1.68 4.76 -11.66
C GLN A 32 -2.93 4.54 -10.81
N GLN A 33 -2.76 4.22 -9.53
CA GLN A 33 -3.89 4.01 -8.63
C GLN A 33 -4.61 5.33 -8.34
N ALA A 34 -3.89 6.44 -8.17
CA ALA A 34 -4.52 7.74 -7.96
C ALA A 34 -5.27 8.25 -9.19
N GLU A 35 -4.71 8.05 -10.39
CA GLU A 35 -5.39 8.35 -11.65
C GLU A 35 -6.68 7.54 -11.82
N TRP A 36 -6.68 6.27 -11.39
CA TRP A 36 -7.85 5.40 -11.46
C TRP A 36 -8.91 5.74 -10.40
N SER A 37 -8.50 5.85 -9.15
CA SER A 37 -9.42 6.01 -8.02
C SER A 37 -9.97 7.43 -7.92
N GLY A 38 -9.21 8.43 -8.41
CA GLY A 38 -9.46 9.85 -8.20
C GLY A 38 -9.02 10.37 -6.83
N TYR A 39 -8.30 9.55 -6.05
CA TYR A 39 -7.82 9.88 -4.71
C TYR A 39 -6.30 9.70 -4.61
N PRO A 40 -5.59 10.53 -3.83
CA PRO A 40 -4.16 10.33 -3.62
C PRO A 40 -3.89 8.97 -2.98
N LEU A 41 -2.76 8.35 -3.36
CA LEU A 41 -2.21 7.18 -2.69
C LEU A 41 -1.06 7.64 -1.80
N ARG A 42 -1.13 7.28 -0.52
CA ARG A 42 -0.15 7.71 0.49
C ARG A 42 0.54 6.51 1.13
N PHE A 43 1.84 6.65 1.37
CA PHE A 43 2.67 5.62 1.99
C PHE A 43 3.29 6.11 3.29
N PHE A 44 3.30 5.21 4.27
CA PHE A 44 3.91 5.43 5.58
C PHE A 44 4.75 4.22 5.95
N GLU A 45 5.96 4.44 6.46
CA GLU A 45 6.81 3.36 6.96
C GLU A 45 6.58 3.19 8.46
N ASP A 46 6.46 1.95 8.92
CA ASP A 46 6.32 1.68 10.35
C ASP A 46 7.60 2.09 11.11
N VAL A 47 7.40 2.79 12.23
CA VAL A 47 8.53 3.31 13.03
C VAL A 47 9.29 2.23 13.80
N SER A 48 8.69 1.06 14.00
CA SER A 48 9.25 -0.09 14.71
C SER A 48 9.86 -1.11 13.75
N ASP A 49 9.31 -1.25 12.54
CA ASP A 49 9.81 -2.12 11.49
C ASP A 49 9.77 -1.44 10.11
N THR A 50 10.93 -0.96 9.65
CA THR A 50 11.09 -0.28 8.37
C THR A 50 10.81 -1.15 7.14
N SER A 51 10.64 -2.47 7.31
CA SER A 51 10.18 -3.34 6.23
C SER A 51 8.66 -3.29 6.06
N THR A 52 7.92 -2.74 7.02
CA THR A 52 6.46 -2.61 6.97
C THR A 52 6.07 -1.24 6.44
N ILE A 53 5.23 -1.24 5.40
CA ILE A 53 4.73 -0.04 4.74
C ILE A 53 3.20 -0.04 4.81
N TYR A 54 2.62 1.03 5.31
CA TYR A 54 1.18 1.28 5.27
C TYR A 54 0.83 2.09 4.02
N LEU A 55 -0.22 1.67 3.33
CA LEU A 55 -0.81 2.36 2.18
C LEU A 55 -2.19 2.85 2.59
N ILE A 56 -2.49 4.11 2.25
CA ILE A 56 -3.81 4.71 2.48
C ILE A 56 -4.29 5.41 1.20
N THR A 57 -5.51 5.12 0.79
CA THR A 57 -6.17 5.82 -0.32
C THR A 57 -7.68 5.84 -0.19
N GLY A 58 -8.34 6.56 -1.09
CA GLY A 58 -9.78 6.57 -1.24
C GLY A 58 -10.25 5.81 -2.48
N TRP A 59 -11.50 5.38 -2.42
CA TRP A 59 -12.24 4.82 -3.53
C TRP A 59 -13.63 5.42 -3.58
N LYS A 60 -14.16 5.58 -4.80
CA LYS A 60 -15.56 5.95 -5.00
C LYS A 60 -16.52 4.94 -4.37
N SER A 61 -16.14 3.66 -4.37
CA SER A 61 -16.88 2.54 -3.79
C SER A 61 -16.00 1.29 -3.73
N VAL A 62 -16.38 0.29 -2.91
CA VAL A 62 -15.69 -1.03 -2.90
C VAL A 62 -15.69 -1.70 -4.28
N PRO A 63 -16.78 -1.69 -5.08
CA PRO A 63 -16.72 -2.20 -6.45
C PRO A 63 -15.68 -1.52 -7.34
N ALA A 64 -15.49 -0.20 -7.22
CA ALA A 64 -14.48 0.51 -8.01
C ALA A 64 -13.05 0.05 -7.68
N HIS A 65 -12.79 -0.28 -6.41
CA HIS A 65 -11.54 -0.92 -6.00
C HIS A 65 -11.37 -2.31 -6.63
N TYR A 66 -12.43 -3.13 -6.66
CA TYR A 66 -12.35 -4.44 -7.32
C TYR A 66 -12.13 -4.36 -8.83
N GLU A 67 -12.68 -3.34 -9.50
CA GLU A 67 -12.40 -3.06 -10.90
C GLU A 67 -10.92 -2.73 -11.13
N TRP A 68 -10.30 -1.95 -10.25
CA TRP A 68 -8.86 -1.72 -10.26
C TRP A 68 -8.08 -3.03 -10.09
N ILE A 69 -8.43 -3.85 -9.09
CA ILE A 69 -7.76 -5.14 -8.85
C ILE A 69 -7.79 -6.03 -10.10
N ALA A 70 -8.94 -6.08 -10.77
CA ALA A 70 -9.16 -6.90 -11.96
C ALA A 70 -8.51 -6.36 -13.24
N SER A 71 -8.03 -5.11 -13.22
CA SER A 71 -7.46 -4.42 -14.38
C SER A 71 -6.11 -5.02 -14.82
N GLU A 72 -5.79 -4.89 -16.11
CA GLU A 72 -4.49 -5.32 -16.65
C GLU A 72 -3.33 -4.46 -16.11
N GLN A 73 -3.61 -3.19 -15.81
CA GLN A 73 -2.67 -2.25 -15.18
C GLN A 73 -2.22 -2.78 -13.81
N ASN A 74 -3.18 -3.10 -12.93
CA ASN A 74 -2.88 -3.63 -11.61
C ASN A 74 -2.23 -5.02 -11.67
N LYS A 75 -2.68 -5.92 -12.56
CA LYS A 75 -2.02 -7.23 -12.76
C LYS A 75 -0.56 -7.09 -13.17
N THR A 76 -0.26 -6.14 -14.06
CA THR A 76 1.12 -5.86 -14.48
C THR A 76 1.97 -5.33 -13.32
N LEU A 77 1.39 -4.50 -12.44
CA LEU A 77 2.08 -4.03 -11.22
C LEU A 77 2.34 -5.18 -10.25
N LEU A 78 1.34 -6.02 -9.96
CA LEU A 78 1.49 -7.18 -9.09
C LEU A 78 2.53 -8.18 -9.61
N GLU A 79 2.60 -8.39 -10.93
CA GLU A 79 3.63 -9.25 -11.51
C GLU A 79 5.03 -8.69 -11.25
N ARG A 80 5.21 -7.37 -11.41
CA ARG A 80 6.48 -6.69 -11.13
C ARG A 80 6.84 -6.71 -9.66
N SER A 81 5.86 -6.75 -8.77
CA SER A 81 6.03 -6.68 -7.32
C SER A 81 6.47 -8.00 -6.69
N LYS A 82 6.40 -9.11 -7.45
CA LYS A 82 6.76 -10.45 -6.97
C LYS A 82 8.20 -10.51 -6.46
N GLY A 83 8.37 -11.06 -5.26
CA GLY A 83 9.66 -11.17 -4.59
C GLY A 83 10.20 -9.86 -4.02
N MET A 84 9.49 -8.75 -4.19
CA MET A 84 9.84 -7.45 -3.61
C MET A 84 8.93 -7.09 -2.44
N ILE A 85 7.63 -7.38 -2.55
CA ILE A 85 6.63 -7.04 -1.54
C ILE A 85 5.63 -8.18 -1.31
N GLU A 86 5.03 -8.20 -0.14
CA GLU A 86 3.89 -9.02 0.25
C GLU A 86 2.77 -8.12 0.78
N VAL A 87 1.50 -8.45 0.47
CA VAL A 87 0.34 -7.79 1.08
C VAL A 87 -0.02 -8.55 2.35
N VAL A 88 0.16 -7.92 3.50
CA VAL A 88 -0.06 -8.52 4.83
C VAL A 88 -1.49 -8.32 5.31
N GLY A 89 -2.10 -7.19 4.95
CA GLY A 89 -3.47 -6.87 5.33
C GLY A 89 -4.08 -5.85 4.39
N LEU A 90 -5.39 -5.91 4.21
CA LEU A 90 -6.16 -4.97 3.41
C LEU A 90 -7.54 -4.81 4.05
N GLU A 91 -7.87 -3.59 4.42
CA GLU A 91 -9.12 -3.26 5.09
C GLU A 91 -9.79 -2.05 4.43
N HIS A 92 -11.12 -2.04 4.47
CA HIS A 92 -11.95 -0.95 3.98
C HIS A 92 -12.70 -0.30 5.14
N ALA A 93 -12.63 1.01 5.23
CA ALA A 93 -13.37 1.81 6.21
C ALA A 93 -14.27 2.82 5.52
N GLU A 94 -15.50 2.98 6.01
CA GLU A 94 -16.42 4.04 5.58
C GLU A 94 -16.03 5.36 6.26
N LEU A 95 -14.96 5.96 5.75
CA LEU A 95 -14.43 7.25 6.19
C LEU A 95 -14.29 8.15 4.97
N ASP A 96 -14.59 9.43 5.16
CA ASP A 96 -14.31 10.44 4.13
C ASP A 96 -12.81 10.48 3.89
N SER A 97 -12.41 10.11 2.68
CA SER A 97 -11.01 9.92 2.28
C SER A 97 -10.31 11.24 1.99
N GLU A 98 -10.69 12.32 2.68
CA GLU A 98 -9.91 13.56 2.75
C GLU A 98 -8.66 13.29 3.58
N VAL A 99 -7.74 12.49 3.03
CA VAL A 99 -6.45 12.21 3.65
C VAL A 99 -5.67 13.52 3.62
N ALA A 100 -5.66 14.20 4.77
CA ALA A 100 -4.92 15.42 4.97
C ALA A 100 -3.40 15.19 4.75
N ASN A 101 -2.64 16.28 4.61
CA ASN A 101 -1.18 16.23 4.42
C ASN A 101 -0.46 15.88 5.73
N GLU A 102 -0.78 14.72 6.29
CA GLU A 102 -0.28 14.30 7.58
C GLU A 102 1.11 13.69 7.49
N ALA A 103 1.90 13.94 8.55
CA ALA A 103 3.26 13.44 8.69
C ALA A 103 3.30 12.01 9.28
N TYR A 104 2.23 11.59 9.95
CA TYR A 104 2.13 10.31 10.62
C TYR A 104 0.76 9.68 10.39
N VAL A 105 0.72 8.35 10.52
CA VAL A 105 -0.52 7.62 10.73
C VAL A 105 -0.41 6.83 12.03
N VAL A 106 -1.45 6.88 12.84
CA VAL A 106 -1.61 6.02 14.01
C VAL A 106 -2.86 5.20 13.81
N TRP A 107 -2.75 3.88 13.99
CA TRP A 107 -3.88 2.98 13.83
C TRP A 107 -3.96 2.00 14.99
N LYS A 108 -5.19 1.60 15.30
CA LYS A 108 -5.51 0.57 16.29
C LYS A 108 -6.63 -0.30 15.73
N GLN A 109 -6.48 -1.61 15.87
CA GLN A 109 -7.47 -2.60 15.49
C GLN A 109 -8.11 -3.21 16.74
N TRP A 110 -9.44 -3.34 16.67
CA TRP A 110 -10.27 -3.83 17.75
C TRP A 110 -11.10 -5.00 17.22
N GLU A 111 -11.22 -6.08 18.00
CA GLU A 111 -12.24 -7.09 17.77
C GLU A 111 -13.42 -6.86 18.71
N ALA A 112 -14.64 -6.86 18.14
CA ALA A 112 -15.87 -6.75 18.92
C ALA A 112 -16.13 -8.07 19.68
N GLN A 113 -15.54 -8.21 20.86
CA GLN A 113 -16.04 -9.10 21.91
C GLN A 113 -16.45 -8.26 23.12
N GLU A 114 -17.47 -8.71 23.89
CA GLU A 114 -17.85 -8.06 25.15
C GLU A 114 -16.65 -8.02 26.09
N GLY A 115 -16.09 -6.81 26.29
CA GLY A 115 -14.85 -6.58 27.03
C GLY A 115 -13.76 -6.02 26.12
N GLU A 116 -13.30 -4.81 26.41
CA GLU A 116 -12.29 -4.08 25.63
C GLU A 116 -11.02 -4.94 25.47
N ASN A 117 -10.81 -5.51 24.29
CA ASN A 117 -9.58 -6.19 23.91
C ASN A 117 -8.96 -5.52 22.68
N TYR A 118 -7.67 -5.22 22.77
CA TYR A 118 -6.85 -4.69 21.68
C TYR A 118 -6.11 -5.84 21.02
N GLU A 119 -6.11 -5.92 19.68
CA GLU A 119 -5.37 -6.96 18.97
C GLU A 119 -4.10 -6.44 18.29
N ALA A 120 -4.12 -5.22 17.73
CA ALA A 120 -2.96 -4.64 17.06
C ALA A 120 -2.97 -3.11 17.06
N GLU A 121 -1.79 -2.50 17.09
CA GLU A 121 -1.58 -1.07 16.89
C GLU A 121 -0.26 -0.81 16.16
N GLY A 122 -0.17 0.34 15.48
CA GLY A 122 1.04 0.73 14.77
C GLY A 122 1.12 2.24 14.53
N VAL A 123 2.33 2.70 14.26
CA VAL A 123 2.62 4.10 13.93
C VAL A 123 3.47 4.14 12.67
N GLY A 124 2.94 4.76 11.63
CA GLY A 124 3.64 5.01 10.38
C GLY A 124 4.12 6.46 10.28
N ARG A 125 5.30 6.67 9.71
CA ARG A 125 5.80 8.00 9.29
C ARG A 125 5.69 8.15 7.78
N VAL A 126 5.30 9.33 7.31
CA VAL A 126 5.08 9.59 5.88
C VAL A 126 6.35 9.34 5.04
N LEU A 127 6.17 8.76 3.86
CA LEU A 127 7.22 8.56 2.87
C LEU A 127 7.04 9.47 1.64
N ASP A 128 5.81 9.91 1.37
CA ASP A 128 5.44 10.62 0.14
C ASP A 128 5.98 12.04 0.00
N ALA A 129 6.57 12.60 1.06
CA ALA A 129 7.26 13.88 1.00
C ALA A 129 8.34 13.90 -0.11
N LYS A 130 8.82 12.73 -0.55
CA LYS A 130 9.77 12.58 -1.65
C LYS A 130 9.14 12.54 -3.06
N PHE A 131 7.84 12.26 -3.19
CA PHE A 131 7.17 12.14 -4.50
C PHE A 131 6.53 13.45 -5.00
N GLY A 132 6.32 14.43 -4.09
CA GLY A 132 5.57 15.67 -4.35
C GLY A 132 6.17 16.68 -5.33
N ASP A 133 7.40 16.47 -5.83
CA ASP A 133 8.10 17.42 -6.73
C ASP A 133 8.46 16.83 -8.12
N LEU A 134 8.08 15.59 -8.44
CA LEU A 134 8.61 14.92 -9.64
C LEU A 134 7.74 15.11 -10.89
N LYS A 135 8.12 16.07 -11.74
CA LYS A 135 7.96 16.00 -13.21
C LYS A 135 8.78 14.83 -13.78
N VAL A 136 8.40 13.57 -13.55
CA VAL A 136 9.22 12.43 -13.99
C VAL A 136 8.36 11.32 -14.57
N LEU A 137 7.83 11.56 -15.78
CA LEU A 137 7.31 10.52 -16.67
C LEU A 137 8.29 10.17 -17.79
N GLU A 138 9.31 11.00 -18.05
CA GLU A 138 10.30 10.74 -19.12
C GLU A 138 11.56 9.99 -18.64
N GLU A 139 12.03 10.16 -17.40
CA GLU A 139 13.25 9.47 -16.93
C GLU A 139 13.00 7.99 -16.53
N VAL A 140 11.76 7.63 -16.18
CA VAL A 140 11.40 6.24 -15.81
C VAL A 140 11.57 5.29 -17.00
N LYS A 141 11.39 5.76 -18.25
CA LYS A 141 11.64 4.94 -19.45
C LYS A 141 13.12 4.53 -19.60
N GLY A 142 14.05 5.32 -19.07
CA GLY A 142 15.49 5.01 -19.08
C GLY A 142 15.87 3.96 -18.04
N LEU A 143 15.34 4.06 -16.82
CA LEU A 143 15.69 3.15 -15.71
C LEU A 143 15.17 1.72 -15.90
N VAL A 144 14.06 1.53 -16.63
CA VAL A 144 13.54 0.19 -16.96
C VAL A 144 14.55 -0.64 -17.74
N SER A 145 15.53 -0.02 -18.41
CA SER A 145 16.59 -0.72 -19.14
C SER A 145 17.80 -1.14 -18.31
N SER A 146 17.94 -0.67 -17.05
CA SER A 146 19.14 -0.91 -16.22
C SER A 146 18.89 -1.65 -14.90
N LEU A 147 17.66 -2.07 -14.60
CA LEU A 147 17.34 -2.75 -13.33
C LEU A 147 17.71 -4.24 -13.40
N GLY A 148 18.99 -4.51 -13.21
CA GLY A 148 19.51 -5.81 -12.82
C GLY A 148 19.41 -6.03 -11.30
N THR A 149 18.93 -7.22 -10.94
CA THR A 149 19.16 -7.97 -9.70
C THR A 149 18.58 -7.42 -8.38
N CYS A 150 17.31 -7.73 -8.13
CA CYS A 150 16.86 -8.22 -6.81
C CYS A 150 16.25 -9.64 -6.90
N VAL A 151 15.96 -10.10 -8.12
CA VAL A 151 15.29 -11.39 -8.40
C VAL A 151 16.32 -12.40 -8.91
N GLU A 152 17.22 -12.88 -8.04
CA GLU A 152 17.93 -14.14 -8.30
C GLU A 152 18.07 -14.93 -7.00
N LYS A 153 17.01 -15.69 -6.66
CA LYS A 153 17.03 -17.10 -6.23
C LYS A 153 15.63 -17.58 -5.82
N GLU A 154 15.21 -18.66 -6.51
CA GLU A 154 14.25 -19.75 -6.19
C GLU A 154 13.41 -19.69 -4.90
N ALA A 155 12.21 -20.28 -4.77
CA ALA A 155 11.22 -20.93 -5.64
C ALA A 155 10.00 -21.31 -4.76
N ALA A 156 8.81 -21.34 -5.39
CA ALA A 156 7.62 -22.17 -5.11
C ALA A 156 7.15 -22.44 -3.65
N VAL A 157 6.02 -21.83 -3.25
CA VAL A 157 4.87 -22.41 -2.47
C VAL A 157 3.71 -21.43 -2.72
N GLY A 158 2.55 -21.77 -3.29
CA GLY A 158 1.53 -22.68 -2.79
C GLY A 158 0.33 -21.82 -2.36
N ALA A 159 -0.65 -21.66 -3.25
CA ALA A 159 -1.84 -20.84 -3.06
C ALA A 159 -2.77 -21.39 -1.96
N ASN A 160 -3.22 -20.54 -1.05
CA ASN A 160 -4.57 -20.57 -0.50
C ASN A 160 -4.83 -19.33 0.37
N GLU A 161 -5.87 -18.55 0.10
CA GLU A 161 -6.43 -17.65 1.12
C GLU A 161 -7.89 -17.27 0.81
N GLU A 162 -8.82 -18.03 1.40
CA GLU A 162 -10.10 -17.48 1.85
C GLU A 162 -9.86 -16.81 3.20
N LYS A 163 -10.00 -15.48 3.29
CA LYS A 163 -10.15 -14.80 4.59
C LYS A 163 -11.26 -13.76 4.57
N ARG A 164 -11.99 -13.79 5.69
CA ARG A 164 -13.20 -13.05 6.03
C ARG A 164 -12.90 -11.56 6.21
N PHE A 165 -13.74 -10.72 5.62
CA PHE A 165 -13.76 -9.27 5.86
C PHE A 165 -14.34 -8.96 7.25
N LYS A 166 -13.63 -8.18 8.08
CA LYS A 166 -14.16 -7.57 9.31
C LYS A 166 -14.12 -6.04 9.14
N VAL A 167 -15.25 -5.38 9.35
CA VAL A 167 -15.41 -3.93 9.18
C VAL A 167 -14.79 -3.20 10.38
N MET A 168 -13.84 -2.29 10.14
CA MET A 168 -13.30 -1.40 11.17
C MET A 168 -14.10 -0.09 11.24
N HIS A 169 -14.55 0.25 12.45
CA HIS A 169 -15.09 1.58 12.74
C HIS A 169 -13.99 2.49 13.29
N ARG A 170 -13.68 3.53 12.51
CA ARG A 170 -12.99 4.80 12.88
C ARG A 170 -11.45 4.75 13.01
N LEU A 171 -10.76 5.21 11.97
CA LEU A 171 -9.36 5.68 12.03
C LEU A 171 -9.36 7.10 12.61
N ALA A 172 -8.42 7.40 13.51
CA ALA A 172 -8.13 8.77 13.94
C ALA A 172 -6.86 9.24 13.22
N LEU A 173 -7.02 10.20 12.29
CA LEU A 173 -5.90 10.93 11.71
C LEU A 173 -5.53 12.05 12.70
N SER A 174 -4.24 12.16 13.05
CA SER A 174 -3.72 13.08 14.07
C SER A 174 -2.51 13.85 13.61
#